data_AF-A0A350QF44-F1
#
_entry.id   AF-A0A350QF44-F1
#
_cell.length_a   1.000
_cell.length_b   1.000
_cell.length_c   1.000
_cell.angle_alpha   90.00
_cell.angle_beta   90.00
_cell.angle_gamma   90.00
#
_symmetry.space_group_name_H-M   'P 1'
#
loop_
_entity.id
_entity.type
_entity.pdbx_description
1 polymer ?
#
loop_
_entity_poly.entity_id
_entity_poly.type
_entity_poly.pdbx_seq_one_letter_code
_entity_poly.pdbx_strand_id
1 'polypeptide(L)' 'RAVFNCSQAALPWLKKSAQAHILSLSPPLNLAPKWFAQYGAYTTTKYAMTMLTLGMAEEFKRYGIAVNALWP' A
#
# COMPACT_ATOMS: atom_id res chain seq x y z
N ARG A 1 1.87 -4.65 8.21
CA ARG A 1 2.39 -3.76 9.28
C ARG A 1 3.48 -2.81 8.78
N ALA A 2 4.57 -3.28 8.15
CA ALA A 2 5.67 -2.42 7.70
C ALA A 2 5.23 -1.20 6.86
N VAL A 3 4.40 -1.41 5.83
CA VAL A 3 3.86 -0.33 4.98
C VAL A 3 3.18 0.76 5.83
N PHE A 4 2.25 0.37 6.70
CA PHE A 4 1.54 1.31 7.56
C PHE A 4 2.48 2.12 8.47
N ASN A 5 3.41 1.44 9.16
CA ASN A 5 4.33 2.11 10.09
C ASN A 5 5.25 3.09 9.36
N CYS A 6 5.82 2.68 8.21
CA CYS A 6 6.67 3.55 7.40
C CYS A 6 5.90 4.75 6.87
N SER A 7 4.68 4.55 6.36
CA SER A 7 3.82 5.63 5.87
C SER A 7 3.44 6.60 6.98
N GLN A 8 3.11 6.11 8.17
CA GLN A 8 2.80 6.96 9.34
C GLN A 8 4.01 7.80 9.76
N ALA A 9 5.20 7.20 9.84
CA ALA A 9 6.42 7.92 10.20
C ALA A 9 6.82 8.96 9.15
N ALA A 10 6.58 8.68 7.87
CA ALA A 10 6.90 9.60 6.76
C ALA A 10 5.86 10.71 6.57
N LEU A 11 4.63 10.54 7.07
CA LEU A 11 3.49 11.44 6.81
C LEU A 11 3.77 12.93 7.10
N PRO A 12 4.42 13.33 8.23
CA PRO A 12 4.70 14.74 8.50
C PRO A 12 5.62 15.39 7.46
N TRP A 13 6.50 14.61 6.84
CA TRP A 13 7.43 15.06 5.82
C TRP A 13 6.78 15.08 4.44
N LEU A 14 5.96 14.07 4.13
CA LEU A 14 5.20 14.01 2.89
C LEU A 14 4.24 15.20 2.75
N LYS A 15 3.59 15.61 3.84
CA LYS A 15 2.73 16.81 3.86
C LYS A 15 3.44 18.13 3.51
N LYS A 16 4.78 18.17 3.63
CA LYS A 16 5.60 19.35 3.31
C LYS A 16 6.15 19.31 1.88
N SER A 17 6.07 18.17 1.20
CA SER A 17 6.60 18.01 -0.16
C SER A 17 5.61 18.58 -1.18
N ALA A 18 6.14 19.25 -2.21
CA ALA A 18 5.35 19.69 -3.36
C ALA A 18 4.92 18.52 -4.27
N GLN A 19 5.58 17.35 -4.13
CA GLN A 19 5.35 16.18 -4.96
C GLN A 19 5.55 14.90 -4.13
N ALA A 20 4.55 14.59 -3.31
CA ALA A 20 4.62 13.51 -2.33
C ALA A 20 4.09 12.19 -2.90
N HIS A 21 4.90 11.14 -2.85
CA HIS A 21 4.52 9.80 -3.32
C HIS A 21 4.85 8.72 -2.29
N ILE A 22 3.93 7.76 -2.13
CA ILE A 22 4.16 6.48 -1.46
C ILE A 22 3.99 5.38 -2.51
N LEU A 23 5.01 4.54 -2.69
CA LEU A 23 4.98 3.42 -3.61
C LEU A 23 5.19 2.11 -2.85
N SER A 24 4.19 1.22 -2.90
CA SER A 24 4.24 -0.10 -2.26
C SER A 24 4.53 -1.19 -3.30
N LEU A 25 5.44 -2.11 -3.00
CA LEU A 25 5.76 -3.25 -3.88
C LEU A 25 4.87 -4.45 -3.57
N SER A 26 3.65 -4.40 -4.10
CA SER A 26 2.61 -5.40 -3.84
C SER A 26 1.71 -5.64 -5.05
N PRO A 27 1.20 -6.87 -5.23
CA PRO A 27 0.41 -7.27 -6.39
C PRO A 27 -0.98 -6.62 -6.40
N PRO A 28 -1.64 -6.56 -7.58
CA PRO A 28 -3.07 -6.27 -7.65
C PRO A 28 -3.87 -7.34 -6.88
N LEU A 29 -5.00 -6.93 -6.30
CA LEU A 29 -5.88 -7.84 -5.56
C LEU A 29 -6.55 -8.82 -6.54
N ASN A 30 -6.23 -10.11 -6.41
CA ASN A 30 -6.84 -11.19 -7.17
C ASN A 30 -7.32 -12.29 -6.22
N LEU A 31 -8.63 -12.34 -5.97
CA LEU A 31 -9.22 -13.26 -4.99
C LEU A 31 -9.41 -14.69 -5.51
N ALA A 32 -8.79 -15.07 -6.63
CA ALA A 32 -8.83 -16.44 -7.13
C ALA A 32 -8.25 -17.43 -6.10
N PRO A 33 -8.98 -18.49 -5.69
CA PRO A 33 -8.57 -19.41 -4.61
C PRO A 33 -7.20 -20.05 -4.83
N LYS A 34 -6.77 -20.25 -6.07
CA LYS A 34 -5.46 -20.80 -6.43
C LYS A 34 -4.28 -20.05 -5.80
N TRP A 35 -4.41 -18.73 -5.57
CA TRP A 35 -3.36 -17.92 -4.95
C TRP A 35 -3.27 -18.11 -3.44
N PHE A 36 -4.32 -18.63 -2.81
CA PHE A 36 -4.39 -18.87 -1.37
C PHE A 36 -4.11 -20.33 -1.03
N ALA A 37 -4.36 -21.26 -1.97
CA ALA A 37 -4.29 -22.70 -1.77
C ALA A 37 -2.92 -23.19 -1.26
N GLN A 38 -1.82 -22.64 -1.79
CA GLN A 38 -0.46 -23.08 -1.40
C GLN A 38 0.34 -22.04 -0.62
N TYR A 39 -0.02 -20.76 -0.74
CA TYR A 39 0.76 -19.65 -0.18
C TYR A 39 -0.09 -18.66 0.63
N GLY A 40 -1.17 -19.13 1.26
CA GLY A 40 -2.18 -18.29 1.92
C GLY A 40 -1.61 -17.20 2.84
N ALA A 41 -0.63 -17.52 3.70
CA ALA A 41 0.00 -16.53 4.57
C ALA A 41 0.78 -15.45 3.81
N TYR A 42 1.55 -15.85 2.78
CA TYR A 42 2.29 -14.92 1.93
C TYR A 42 1.35 -14.03 1.10
N THR A 43 0.38 -14.65 0.43
CA THR A 43 -0.64 -13.96 -0.39
C THR A 43 -1.42 -12.97 0.46
N THR A 44 -1.89 -13.37 1.65
CA THR A 44 -2.61 -12.48 2.57
C THR A 44 -1.74 -11.31 3.00
N THR A 45 -0.47 -11.55 3.32
CA THR A 45 0.45 -10.48 3.73
C THR A 45 0.71 -9.49 2.59
N LYS A 46 0.93 -9.98 1.37
CA LYS A 46 1.13 -9.14 0.18
C LYS A 46 -0.13 -8.37 -0.21
N TYR A 47 -1.30 -8.99 -0.10
CA TYR A 47 -2.57 -8.33 -0.38
C TYR A 47 -2.92 -7.30 0.68
N ALA A 48 -2.58 -7.54 1.94
CA ALA A 48 -2.71 -6.55 3.01
C ALA A 48 -1.90 -5.28 2.72
N MET A 49 -0.74 -5.39 2.07
CA MET A 49 0.00 -4.20 1.61
C MET A 49 -0.83 -3.40 0.60
N THR A 50 -1.37 -4.05 -0.43
CA THR A 50 -2.21 -3.39 -1.45
C THR A 50 -3.49 -2.78 -0.86
N MET A 51 -4.14 -3.48 0.08
CA MET A 51 -5.31 -2.95 0.78
C MET A 51 -4.97 -1.70 1.60
N LEU A 52 -3.83 -1.68 2.29
CA LEU A 52 -3.35 -0.49 2.98
C LEU A 52 -3.02 0.65 2.00
N THR A 53 -2.40 0.34 0.86
CA THR A 53 -2.13 1.33 -0.20
C THR A 53 -3.43 1.99 -0.66
N LEU A 54 -4.48 1.22 -0.95
CA LEU A 54 -5.78 1.75 -1.37
C LEU A 54 -6.40 2.65 -0.30
N GLY A 55 -6.42 2.21 0.97
CA GLY A 55 -6.95 3.01 2.07
C GLY A 55 -6.20 4.33 2.27
N MET A 56 -4.87 4.27 2.24
CA MET A 56 -4.02 5.47 2.37
C MET A 56 -4.13 6.41 1.16
N ALA A 57 -4.38 5.88 -0.05
CA ALA A 57 -4.60 6.72 -1.22
C ALA A 57 -5.79 7.66 -1.03
N GLU A 58 -6.90 7.14 -0.50
CA GLU A 58 -8.08 7.96 -0.18
C GLU A 58 -7.85 8.85 1.05
N GLU A 59 -7.26 8.31 2.13
CA GLU A 59 -7.04 9.07 3.37
C GLU A 59 -6.11 10.27 3.17
N PHE A 60 -5.07 10.10 2.35
CA PHE A 60 -4.02 11.09 2.14
C PHE A 60 -4.25 11.98 0.91
N LYS A 61 -5.32 11.73 0.14
CA LYS A 61 -5.74 12.57 -0.99
C LYS A 61 -5.89 14.04 -0.62
N ARG A 62 -6.47 14.32 0.56
CA ARG A 62 -6.63 15.68 1.12
C ARG A 62 -5.31 16.41 1.38
N TYR A 63 -4.20 15.68 1.48
CA TYR A 63 -2.86 16.23 1.66
C TYR A 63 -2.08 16.33 0.35
N GLY A 64 -2.68 15.98 -0.80
CA GLY A 64 -1.99 15.95 -2.09
C GLY A 64 -0.94 14.84 -2.23
N ILE A 65 -1.03 13.78 -1.41
CA ILE A 65 -0.06 12.67 -1.44
C ILE A 65 -0.60 11.56 -2.34
N ALA A 66 0.18 11.18 -3.36
CA ALA A 66 -0.16 10.07 -4.25
C ALA A 66 0.32 8.73 -3.67
N VAL A 67 -0.57 7.77 -3.49
CA VAL A 67 -0.24 6.46 -2.91
C VAL A 67 -0.60 5.35 -3.91
N ASN A 68 0.39 4.57 -4.34
CA ASN A 68 0.23 3.58 -5.41
C ASN A 68 0.93 2.27 -5.07
N ALA A 69 0.54 1.21 -5.78
CA ALA A 69 1.20 -0.08 -5.74
C ALA A 69 1.85 -0.37 -7.10
N LEU A 70 3.03 -0.98 -7.09
CA LEU A 70 3.74 -1.46 -8.28
C LEU A 70 4.05 -2.95 -8.11
N TRP A 71 3.84 -3.69 -9.19
CA TRP A 71 4.07 -5.13 -9.25
C TRP A 71 4.62 -5.50 -10.63
N PRO A 72 5.70 -6.31 -10.72
CA PRO A 72 6.21 -6.82 -11.99
C PRO A 72 5.29 -7.89 -12.61
#